data_AF-A0A396TX70-F1
#
_entry.id   AF-A0A396TX70-F1
#
_cell.length_a   1.000
_cell.length_b   1.000
_cell.length_c   1.000
_cell.angle_alpha   90.00
_cell.angle_beta   90.00
_cell.angle_gamma   90.00
#
_symmetry.space_group_name_H-M   'P 1'
#
loop_
_entity.id
_entity.type
_entity.pdbx_description
1 polymer ?
#
loop_
_entity_poly.entity_id
_entity_poly.type
_entity_poly.pdbx_seq_one_letter_code
_entity_poly.pdbx_strand_id
1 'polypeptide(L)'
;MLKKLVCYLLIIFPLFALAMPKISIKHQRTADDYAQIQVTNTINLPLICHVAIDGHKIRFQLKPYEASKWYKATDKRFNYDHFSVWCDYLSLHPELIKKK
;
A
#
# COMPACT_ATOMS: atom_id res chain seq x y z
N MET A 1 29.79 -18.72 -31.87
CA MET A 1 29.25 -17.35 -31.79
C MET A 1 27.78 -17.30 -31.36
N LEU A 2 26.96 -18.32 -31.66
CA LEU A 2 25.54 -18.39 -31.27
C LEU A 2 25.27 -18.26 -29.75
N LYS A 3 26.09 -18.89 -28.89
CA LYS A 3 25.97 -18.77 -27.42
C LYS A 3 26.10 -17.33 -26.90
N LYS A 4 26.99 -16.51 -27.50
CA LYS A 4 27.16 -15.10 -27.11
C LYS A 4 25.98 -14.25 -27.55
N LEU A 5 25.36 -14.59 -28.69
CA LEU A 5 24.16 -13.94 -29.21
C LEU A 5 22.94 -14.21 -28.33
N VAL A 6 22.78 -15.45 -27.85
CA VAL A 6 21.70 -15.86 -26.94
C VAL A 6 21.80 -15.14 -25.59
N CYS A 7 23.01 -14.97 -25.04
CA CYS A 7 23.21 -14.18 -23.82
C CYS A 7 22.85 -12.70 -24.01
N TYR A 8 23.08 -12.12 -25.20
CA TYR A 8 22.71 -10.73 -25.50
C TYR A 8 21.19 -10.54 -25.60
N LEU A 9 20.47 -11.52 -26.13
CA LEU A 9 19.01 -11.52 -26.23
C LEU A 9 18.30 -11.57 -24.87
N LEU A 10 18.91 -12.18 -23.85
CA LEU A 10 18.35 -12.27 -22.49
C LEU A 10 18.43 -10.93 -21.70
N ILE A 11 19.30 -10.00 -22.11
CA ILE A 11 19.49 -8.71 -21.42
C ILE A 11 18.44 -7.67 -21.86
N ILE A 12 17.78 -7.88 -23.00
CA ILE A 12 16.89 -6.89 -23.63
C ILE A 12 15.44 -6.99 -23.10
N PHE A 13 15.11 -7.93 -22.20
CA PHE A 13 13.79 -7.93 -21.56
C PHE A 13 13.74 -6.82 -20.49
N PRO A 14 13.04 -5.68 -20.73
CA PRO A 14 12.81 -4.75 -19.64
C PRO A 14 11.93 -5.45 -18.61
N LEU A 15 12.42 -5.57 -17.38
CA LEU A 15 11.57 -5.87 -16.24
C LEU A 15 10.64 -4.67 -16.06
N PHE A 16 9.41 -4.77 -16.56
CA PHE A 16 8.35 -3.81 -16.22
C PHE A 16 8.06 -3.96 -14.72
N ALA A 17 8.76 -3.20 -13.89
CA ALA A 17 8.52 -3.13 -12.46
C ALA A 17 7.45 -2.07 -12.20
N LEU A 18 6.26 -2.49 -11.78
CA LEU A 18 5.27 -1.58 -11.21
C LEU A 18 5.74 -1.23 -9.80
N ALA A 19 6.17 0.02 -9.62
CA ALA A 19 6.56 0.53 -8.32
C ALA A 19 5.33 0.79 -7.44
N MET A 20 5.48 0.55 -6.14
CA MET A 20 4.45 0.89 -5.17
C MET A 20 4.18 2.41 -5.19
N PRO A 21 2.91 2.85 -5.18
CA PRO A 21 2.56 4.27 -5.13
C PRO A 21 3.09 4.94 -3.86
N LYS A 22 3.48 6.21 -4.00
CA LYS A 22 4.02 7.01 -2.89
C LYS A 22 2.92 7.37 -1.88
N ILE A 23 3.08 6.89 -0.65
CA ILE A 23 2.20 7.19 0.49
C ILE A 23 3.03 7.75 1.67
N SER A 24 2.36 8.41 2.60
CA SER A 24 2.94 8.75 3.90
C SER A 24 2.10 8.17 5.03
N ILE A 25 2.75 7.75 6.11
CA ILE A 25 2.09 7.11 7.25
C ILE A 25 2.39 7.94 8.50
N LYS A 26 1.35 8.37 9.19
CA LYS A 26 1.45 8.98 10.53
C LYS A 26 1.17 7.91 11.58
N HIS A 27 2.00 7.86 12.60
CA HIS A 27 1.86 6.95 13.73
C HIS A 27 1.53 7.74 14.98
N GLN A 28 0.59 7.23 15.78
CA GLN A 28 0.20 7.84 17.05
C GLN A 28 -0.28 6.76 18.02
N ARG A 29 -0.49 7.13 19.28
CA ARG A 29 -1.31 6.38 20.23
C ARG A 29 -2.56 7.17 20.59
N THR A 30 -3.67 6.46 20.83
CA THR A 30 -4.90 7.06 21.36
C THR A 30 -4.72 7.49 22.81
N ALA A 31 -5.69 8.24 23.36
CA ALA A 31 -5.74 8.54 24.79
C ALA A 31 -5.71 7.27 25.67
N ASP A 32 -6.37 6.19 25.22
CA ASP A 32 -6.38 4.90 25.93
C ASP A 32 -5.13 4.03 25.66
N ASP A 33 -4.11 4.59 25.02
CA ASP A 33 -2.84 3.92 24.73
C ASP A 33 -2.95 2.74 23.73
N TYR A 34 -3.79 2.86 22.70
CA TYR A 34 -3.75 1.93 21.55
C TYR A 34 -2.94 2.55 20.42
N ALA A 35 -2.07 1.75 19.79
CA ALA A 35 -1.39 2.19 18.58
C ALA A 35 -2.39 2.43 17.45
N GLN A 36 -2.20 3.52 16.70
CA GLN A 36 -3.01 3.83 15.53
C GLN A 36 -2.17 4.47 14.43
N ILE A 37 -2.62 4.29 13.19
CA ILE A 37 -1.99 4.88 12.01
C ILE A 37 -3.00 5.61 11.13
N GLN A 38 -2.50 6.59 10.37
CA GLN A 38 -3.22 7.24 9.30
C GLN A 38 -2.37 7.21 8.03
N VAL A 39 -2.96 6.74 6.93
CA VAL A 39 -2.29 6.63 5.63
C VAL A 39 -2.74 7.78 4.75
N THR A 40 -1.80 8.51 4.18
CA THR A 40 -2.06 9.63 3.28
C THR A 40 -1.55 9.33 1.89
N ASN A 41 -2.42 9.52 0.90
CA ASN A 41 -2.05 9.47 -0.49
C ASN A 41 -1.32 10.77 -0.85
N THR A 42 -0.10 10.68 -1.36
CA THR A 42 0.70 11.87 -1.71
C THR A 42 0.73 12.15 -3.21
N ILE A 43 -0.03 11.39 -4.01
CA ILE A 43 -0.07 11.50 -5.46
C ILE A 43 -1.47 11.87 -5.96
N ASN A 44 -1.55 12.29 -7.22
CA ASN A 44 -2.79 12.71 -7.89
C ASN A 44 -3.64 11.55 -8.43
N LEU A 45 -3.34 10.30 -8.07
CA LEU A 45 -4.05 9.11 -8.54
C LEU A 45 -4.77 8.40 -7.38
N PRO A 46 -6.00 7.88 -7.59
CA PRO A 46 -6.69 7.12 -6.57
C PRO A 46 -5.99 5.77 -6.35
N LEU A 47 -5.93 5.36 -5.08
CA LEU A 47 -5.30 4.13 -4.65
C LEU A 47 -6.32 3.18 -4.04
N ILE A 48 -6.01 1.88 -4.11
CA ILE A 48 -6.60 0.88 -3.24
C ILE A 48 -5.55 0.50 -2.20
N CYS A 49 -5.90 0.64 -0.92
CA CYS A 49 -4.98 0.44 0.18
C CYS A 49 -5.47 -0.65 1.13
N HIS A 50 -4.51 -1.25 1.80
CA HIS A 50 -4.70 -2.22 2.85
C HIS A 50 -3.92 -1.80 4.09
N VAL A 51 -4.57 -1.96 5.24
CA VAL A 51 -3.92 -1.89 6.56
C VAL A 51 -4.17 -3.22 7.25
N ALA A 52 -3.11 -3.85 7.72
CA ALA A 52 -3.19 -5.06 8.52
C ALA A 52 -2.54 -4.84 9.89
N ILE A 53 -3.25 -5.28 10.94
CA ILE A 53 -2.82 -5.26 12.34
C ILE A 53 -3.62 -6.32 13.12
N ASP A 54 -2.98 -7.00 14.07
CA ASP A 54 -3.63 -8.01 14.93
C ASP A 54 -4.42 -9.07 14.14
N GLY A 55 -3.84 -9.60 13.06
CA GLY A 55 -4.52 -10.59 12.21
C GLY A 55 -5.71 -10.08 11.40
N HIS A 56 -6.10 -8.80 11.53
CA HIS A 56 -7.17 -8.18 10.77
C HIS A 56 -6.60 -7.41 9.58
N LYS A 57 -7.21 -7.58 8.39
CA LYS A 57 -6.84 -6.86 7.17
C LYS A 57 -8.02 -6.02 6.68
N ILE A 58 -7.84 -4.71 6.62
CA ILE A 58 -8.86 -3.75 6.21
C ILE A 58 -8.49 -3.20 4.83
N ARG A 59 -9.40 -3.31 3.87
CA ARG A 59 -9.24 -2.73 2.52
C ARG A 59 -10.07 -1.46 2.38
N PHE A 60 -9.51 -0.43 1.77
CA PHE A 60 -10.19 0.85 1.51
C PHE A 60 -9.64 1.55 0.27
N GLN A 61 -10.49 2.33 -0.40
CA GLN A 61 -10.03 3.25 -1.45
C GLN A 61 -9.53 4.54 -0.80
N LEU A 62 -8.44 5.08 -1.33
CA LEU A 62 -7.84 6.33 -0.87
C LEU A 62 -7.75 7.30 -2.05
N LYS A 63 -8.48 8.41 -1.96
CA LYS A 63 -8.53 9.40 -3.04
C LYS A 63 -7.20 10.16 -3.16
N PRO A 64 -6.96 10.82 -4.31
CA PRO A 64 -5.80 11.68 -4.50
C PRO A 64 -5.64 12.70 -3.37
N TYR A 65 -4.43 12.86 -2.84
CA TYR A 65 -4.09 13.84 -1.79
C TYR A 65 -4.91 13.79 -0.50
N GLU A 66 -5.68 12.71 -0.26
CA GLU A 66 -6.48 12.53 0.95
C GLU A 66 -5.78 11.64 1.97
N ALA A 67 -6.10 11.89 3.24
CA ALA A 67 -5.73 11.03 4.36
C ALA A 67 -6.88 10.05 4.67
N SER A 68 -6.53 8.83 5.07
CA SER A 68 -7.49 7.84 5.53
C SER A 68 -8.09 8.25 6.88
N LYS A 69 -9.13 7.53 7.31
CA LYS A 69 -9.45 7.48 8.74
C LYS A 69 -8.28 6.87 9.53
N TRP A 70 -8.27 7.08 10.84
CA TRP A 70 -7.34 6.40 11.73
C TRP A 70 -7.70 4.91 11.83
N TYR A 71 -6.68 4.05 11.70
CA TYR A 71 -6.78 2.62 11.93
C TYR A 71 -6.07 2.28 13.24
N LYS A 72 -6.83 1.77 14.20
CA LYS A 72 -6.39 1.50 15.57
C LYS A 72 -6.16 0.00 15.76
N ALA A 73 -5.16 -0.36 16.53
CA ALA A 73 -5.00 -1.71 17.04
C ALA A 73 -6.13 -2.06 18.04
N THR A 74 -6.39 -3.34 18.15
CA THR A 74 -7.35 -3.96 19.08
C THR A 74 -6.74 -4.23 20.45
N ASP A 75 -5.42 -4.41 20.51
CA ASP A 75 -4.65 -4.69 21.73
C ASP A 75 -3.52 -3.66 21.92
N LYS A 76 -3.30 -3.24 23.16
CA LYS A 76 -2.30 -2.22 23.54
C LYS A 76 -0.85 -2.68 23.40
N ARG A 77 -0.63 -4.00 23.39
CA ARG A 77 0.70 -4.62 23.21
C ARG A 77 1.29 -4.34 21.83
N PHE A 78 0.44 -4.05 20.83
CA PHE A 78 0.92 -3.63 19.53
C PHE A 78 1.44 -2.19 19.54
N ASN A 79 2.46 -1.97 18.73
CA ASN A 79 3.06 -0.67 18.47
C ASN A 79 3.02 -0.36 16.96
N TYR A 80 3.65 0.73 16.54
CA TYR A 80 3.61 1.18 15.16
C TYR A 80 4.29 0.21 14.17
N ASP A 81 5.32 -0.54 14.59
CA ASP A 81 6.05 -1.50 13.75
C ASP A 81 5.21 -2.74 13.38
N HIS A 82 4.14 -3.00 14.12
CA HIS A 82 3.28 -4.15 13.86
C HIS A 82 2.25 -3.89 12.75
N PHE A 83 2.10 -2.64 12.31
CA PHE A 83 1.21 -2.31 11.20
C PHE A 83 1.87 -2.67 9.88
N SER A 84 1.16 -3.43 9.05
CA SER A 84 1.53 -3.63 7.65
C SER A 84 0.61 -2.79 6.77
N VAL A 85 1.21 -1.94 5.93
CA VAL A 85 0.47 -1.06 5.02
C VAL A 85 0.98 -1.23 3.62
N TRP A 86 0.07 -1.42 2.67
CA TRP A 86 0.39 -1.44 1.25
C TRP A 86 -0.75 -0.85 0.43
N CYS A 87 -0.41 -0.27 -0.70
CA CYS A 87 -1.35 0.35 -1.62
C CYS A 87 -0.95 0.02 -3.04
N ASP A 88 -1.94 -0.06 -3.92
CA ASP A 88 -1.78 -0.19 -5.36
C ASP A 88 -2.61 0.88 -6.08
N TYR A 89 -2.26 1.14 -7.34
CA TYR A 89 -3.07 2.03 -8.17
C TYR A 89 -4.44 1.42 -8.41
N LEU A 90 -5.51 2.20 -8.19
CA LEU A 90 -6.88 1.71 -8.39
C LEU A 90 -7.12 1.21 -9.82
N SER A 91 -6.42 1.78 -10.81
CA SER A 91 -6.48 1.36 -12.22
C SER A 91 -6.06 -0.09 -12.47
N LEU A 92 -5.25 -0.67 -11.58
CA LEU A 92 -4.83 -2.07 -11.66
C LEU A 92 -5.90 -3.05 -11.15
N HIS A 93 -6.98 -2.52 -10.56
CA HIS A 93 -8.08 -3.29 -9.95
C HIS A 93 -9.45 -2.91 -10.55
N PRO A 94 -9.69 -3.19 -11.85
CA PRO A 94 -10.90 -2.78 -12.55
C PRO A 94 -12.19 -3.34 -11.93
N GLU A 95 -12.13 -4.47 -11.23
CA GLU A 95 -13.25 -5.06 -10.49
C GLU A 95 -13.78 -4.17 -9.36
N LEU A 96 -12.96 -3.24 -8.87
CA LEU A 96 -13.31 -2.32 -7.78
C LEU A 96 -13.87 -0.98 -8.29
N ILE A 97 -13.66 -0.66 -9.57
CA ILE A 97 -14.11 0.59 -10.19
C ILE A 97 -15.63 0.55 -10.49
N LYS A 98 -16.20 -0.64 -10.69
CA LYS A 98 -17.58 -0.83 -11.17
C LYS A 98 -18.67 -0.94 -10.10
N LYS A 99 -18.36 -0.82 -8.81
CA LYS A 99 -19.38 -0.83 -7.75
C LYS A 99 -19.74 0.58 -7.35
N LYS A 100 -20.61 1.21 -8.15
CA LYS A 100 -21.29 2.44 -7.78
C LYS A 100 -22.80 2.24 -7.94
#